data_AF-A0A438BA16-F1
#
_entry.id   AF-A0A438BA16-F1
#
_cell.length_a   1.000
_cell.length_b   1.000
_cell.length_c   1.000
_cell.angle_alpha   90.00
_cell.angle_beta   90.00
_cell.angle_gamma   90.00
#
_symmetry.space_group_name_H-M   'P 1'
#
loop_
_entity.id
_entity.type
_entity.pdbx_description
1 polymer ?
#
loop_
_entity_poly.entity_id
_entity_poly.type
_entity_poly.pdbx_seq_one_letter_code
_entity_poly.pdbx_strand_id
1 'polypeptide(L)'
;MPDIDPAATDTNFALLKKDPFFDVVVDLVAGYLSSAFDDPASGEVDEWTLSCLPAAGKTAERERLFTLAIGPMEVLYVERYTENGETVDFRTVLYTSLAALMRSTGFSLDGLAMANPLLRFKQTEFASADGDGVLIDWFLSDEGADDQFFELPLDETTIRPLAERLVGKGRGPYAQYHNRSFAQHVLDAMNDDA
;
A
#
# COMPACT_ATOMS: atom_id res chain seq x y z
N MET A 1 -26.00 -1.71 17.98
CA MET A 1 -24.59 -1.46 17.61
C MET A 1 -24.58 -1.30 16.11
N PRO A 2 -23.90 -0.30 15.54
CA PRO A 2 -23.64 -0.35 14.11
C PRO A 2 -22.84 -1.63 13.84
N ASP A 3 -23.22 -2.37 12.79
CA ASP A 3 -22.44 -3.51 12.34
C ASP A 3 -21.03 -3.03 11.99
N ILE A 4 -20.02 -3.72 12.52
CA ILE A 4 -18.62 -3.47 12.20
C ILE A 4 -18.43 -3.78 10.71
N ASP A 5 -17.75 -2.90 9.99
CA ASP A 5 -17.47 -3.16 8.57
C ASP A 5 -16.68 -4.46 8.43
N PRO A 6 -17.03 -5.37 7.49
CA PRO A 6 -16.31 -6.62 7.29
C PRO A 6 -14.79 -6.46 7.22
N ALA A 7 -14.31 -5.37 6.59
CA ALA A 7 -12.89 -5.11 6.44
C ALA A 7 -12.14 -4.89 7.76
N ALA A 8 -12.87 -4.49 8.81
CA ALA A 8 -12.38 -4.26 10.16
C ALA A 8 -12.52 -5.49 11.09
N THR A 9 -13.02 -6.63 10.59
CA THR A 9 -13.29 -7.82 11.43
C THR A 9 -12.11 -8.79 11.52
N ASP A 10 -12.02 -9.49 12.65
CA ASP A 10 -11.07 -10.61 12.84
C ASP A 10 -11.35 -11.77 11.88
N THR A 11 -12.59 -11.91 11.42
CA THR A 11 -12.96 -12.96 10.46
C THR A 11 -12.26 -12.71 9.12
N ASN A 12 -12.31 -11.48 8.60
CA ASN A 12 -11.58 -11.14 7.37
C ASN A 12 -10.07 -11.27 7.57
N PHE A 13 -9.54 -10.87 8.73
CA PHE A 13 -8.12 -11.04 9.00
C PHE A 13 -7.72 -12.53 9.02
N ALA A 14 -8.49 -13.39 9.68
CA ALA A 14 -8.27 -14.83 9.68
C ALA A 14 -8.39 -15.48 8.29
N LEU A 15 -9.16 -14.88 7.37
CA LEU A 15 -9.21 -15.29 5.97
C LEU A 15 -7.94 -14.86 5.23
N LEU A 16 -7.53 -13.60 5.38
CA LEU A 16 -6.32 -13.06 4.75
C LEU A 16 -5.07 -13.84 5.20
N LYS A 17 -4.97 -14.25 6.47
CA LYS A 17 -3.88 -15.10 7.00
C LYS A 17 -3.72 -16.46 6.31
N LYS A 18 -4.74 -16.92 5.59
CA LYS A 18 -4.68 -18.18 4.83
C LYS A 18 -4.26 -17.98 3.39
N ASP A 19 -4.13 -16.73 2.96
CA ASP A 19 -3.68 -16.40 1.62
C ASP A 19 -2.18 -16.73 1.48
N PRO A 20 -1.75 -17.40 0.39
CA PRO A 20 -0.34 -17.69 0.16
C PRO A 20 0.54 -16.43 0.03
N PHE A 21 -0.06 -15.27 -0.27
CA PHE A 21 0.62 -13.98 -0.39
C PHE A 21 0.64 -13.20 0.94
N PHE A 22 0.18 -13.80 2.05
CA PHE A 22 0.02 -13.10 3.33
C PHE A 22 1.33 -12.53 3.88
N ASP A 23 2.42 -13.30 3.85
CA ASP A 23 3.71 -12.83 4.38
C ASP A 23 4.22 -11.62 3.58
N VAL A 24 4.11 -11.67 2.24
CA VAL A 24 4.45 -10.54 1.36
C VAL A 24 3.57 -9.32 1.65
N VAL A 25 2.28 -9.51 1.95
CA VAL A 25 1.40 -8.42 2.36
C VAL A 25 1.88 -7.76 3.65
N VAL A 26 2.29 -8.56 4.65
CA VAL A 26 2.83 -8.03 5.90
C VAL A 26 4.11 -7.23 5.65
N ASP A 27 5.05 -7.79 4.89
CA ASP A 27 6.32 -7.15 4.56
C ASP A 27 6.14 -5.82 3.82
N LEU A 28 5.23 -5.77 2.85
CA LEU A 28 4.92 -4.55 2.10
C LEU A 28 4.35 -3.45 3.01
N VAL A 29 3.41 -3.80 3.89
CA VAL A 29 2.82 -2.82 4.82
C VAL A 29 3.86 -2.35 5.84
N ALA A 30 4.62 -3.28 6.42
CA ALA A 30 5.68 -3.00 7.39
C ALA A 30 6.74 -2.06 6.79
N GLY A 31 7.26 -2.38 5.60
CA GLY A 31 8.27 -1.57 4.91
C GLY A 31 7.77 -0.17 4.51
N TYR A 32 6.50 -0.05 4.14
CA TYR A 32 5.91 1.27 3.88
C TYR A 32 5.80 2.09 5.16
N LEU A 33 5.29 1.51 6.25
CA LEU A 33 5.11 2.20 7.52
C LEU A 33 6.46 2.63 8.14
N SER A 34 7.49 1.78 8.10
CA SER A 34 8.83 2.12 8.60
C SER A 34 9.46 3.28 7.82
N SER A 35 9.23 3.34 6.52
CA SER A 35 9.71 4.45 5.68
C SER A 35 8.90 5.73 5.90
N ALA A 36 7.60 5.60 6.17
CA ALA A 36 6.68 6.72 6.33
C ALA A 36 6.76 7.40 7.70
N PHE A 37 7.06 6.66 8.78
CA PHE A 37 6.96 7.14 10.16
C PHE A 37 8.14 6.67 11.02
N ASP A 38 8.55 7.51 11.99
CA ASP A 38 9.53 7.11 13.00
C ASP A 38 8.91 6.22 14.09
N ASP A 39 7.64 6.46 14.43
CA ASP A 39 6.86 5.66 15.37
C ASP A 39 5.47 5.38 14.77
N PRO A 40 5.34 4.36 13.90
CA PRO A 40 4.07 4.02 13.25
C PRO A 40 2.95 3.71 14.26
N ALA A 41 3.27 3.12 15.42
CA ALA A 41 2.27 2.75 16.41
C ALA A 41 1.55 3.97 17.00
N SER A 42 2.26 5.10 17.16
CA SER A 42 1.68 6.34 17.67
C SER A 42 0.62 6.97 16.75
N GLY A 43 0.70 6.70 15.44
CA GLY A 43 -0.18 7.27 14.41
C GLY A 43 -1.33 6.36 13.97
N GLU A 44 -1.49 5.17 14.55
CA GLU A 44 -2.56 4.23 14.19
C GLU A 44 -3.95 4.89 14.31
N VAL A 45 -4.82 4.67 13.32
CA VAL A 45 -6.19 5.21 13.18
C VAL A 45 -6.29 6.71 12.91
N ASP A 46 -5.38 7.53 13.47
CA ASP A 46 -5.41 8.98 13.34
C ASP A 46 -4.61 9.48 12.12
N GLU A 47 -3.43 8.92 11.88
CA GLU A 47 -2.56 9.25 10.76
C GLU A 47 -2.65 8.23 9.63
N TRP A 48 -2.80 6.95 9.96
CA TRP A 48 -2.94 5.88 8.99
C TRP A 48 -3.99 4.85 9.40
N THR A 49 -4.53 4.14 8.42
CA THR A 49 -5.46 3.03 8.64
C THR A 49 -5.15 1.88 7.70
N LEU A 50 -5.18 0.66 8.22
CA LEU A 50 -5.08 -0.57 7.44
C LEU A 50 -6.42 -1.31 7.41
N SER A 51 -6.88 -1.71 6.23
CA SER A 51 -8.11 -2.46 6.00
C SER A 51 -7.82 -3.83 5.40
N CYS A 52 -8.60 -4.84 5.79
CA CYS A 52 -8.39 -6.24 5.38
C CYS A 52 -9.51 -6.72 4.45
N LEU A 53 -9.16 -7.21 3.24
CA LEU A 53 -10.13 -7.67 2.24
C LEU A 53 -11.29 -6.68 2.00
N PRO A 54 -11.02 -5.39 1.71
CA PRO A 54 -12.08 -4.41 1.57
C PRO A 54 -12.98 -4.73 0.37
N ALA A 55 -14.28 -4.42 0.50
CA ALA A 55 -15.23 -4.58 -0.59
C ALA A 55 -15.07 -3.52 -1.70
N ALA A 56 -14.29 -2.47 -1.45
CA ALA A 56 -14.03 -1.40 -2.41
C ALA A 56 -13.44 -1.96 -3.72
N GLY A 57 -14.14 -1.73 -4.83
CA GLY A 57 -13.70 -2.17 -6.15
C GLY A 57 -13.72 -3.69 -6.41
N LYS A 58 -14.28 -4.47 -5.46
CA LYS A 58 -14.40 -5.92 -5.57
C LYS A 58 -15.38 -6.33 -6.67
N THR A 59 -14.96 -7.25 -7.51
CA THR A 59 -15.75 -7.92 -8.54
C THR A 59 -15.60 -9.44 -8.39
N ALA A 60 -16.21 -10.23 -9.28
CA ALA A 60 -16.01 -11.67 -9.31
C ALA A 60 -14.58 -12.09 -9.71
N GLU A 61 -13.86 -11.21 -10.42
CA GLU A 61 -12.55 -11.48 -11.02
C GLU A 61 -11.42 -10.69 -10.36
N ARG A 62 -11.76 -9.80 -9.42
CA ARG A 62 -10.78 -8.93 -8.77
C ARG A 62 -11.19 -8.57 -7.35
N GLU A 63 -10.28 -8.69 -6.41
CA GLU A 63 -10.46 -8.16 -5.06
C GLU A 63 -9.15 -7.63 -4.49
N ARG A 64 -9.20 -6.71 -3.53
CA ARG A 64 -8.01 -6.27 -2.82
C ARG A 64 -7.76 -7.17 -1.61
N LEU A 65 -6.49 -7.52 -1.38
CA LEU A 65 -6.06 -8.25 -0.17
C LEU A 65 -6.11 -7.35 1.06
N PHE A 66 -5.64 -6.12 0.89
CA PHE A 66 -5.63 -5.09 1.90
C PHE A 66 -5.67 -3.70 1.28
N THR A 67 -5.80 -2.69 2.11
CA THR A 67 -5.52 -1.30 1.73
C THR A 67 -4.94 -0.55 2.91
N LEU A 68 -3.75 0.01 2.74
CA LEU A 68 -3.15 0.98 3.65
C LEU A 68 -3.48 2.39 3.15
N ALA A 69 -4.01 3.21 4.04
CA ALA A 69 -4.26 4.62 3.79
C ALA A 69 -3.49 5.49 4.79
N ILE A 70 -2.97 6.63 4.32
CA ILE A 70 -2.40 7.70 5.14
C ILE A 70 -3.24 8.95 4.92
N GLY A 71 -3.72 9.53 6.01
CA GLY A 71 -4.70 10.61 5.98
C GLY A 71 -5.83 10.27 4.99
N PRO A 72 -6.14 11.13 4.02
CA PRO A 72 -7.27 10.95 3.10
C PRO A 72 -6.99 10.05 1.89
N MET A 73 -5.84 9.38 1.78
CA MET A 73 -5.45 8.66 0.57
C MET A 73 -5.02 7.21 0.83
N GLU A 74 -5.53 6.28 0.03
CA GLU A 74 -5.02 4.92 -0.08
C GLU A 74 -3.67 4.94 -0.80
N VAL A 75 -2.61 4.49 -0.13
CA VAL A 75 -1.22 4.62 -0.60
C VAL A 75 -0.57 3.30 -0.97
N LEU A 76 -1.11 2.18 -0.48
CA LEU A 76 -0.59 0.85 -0.79
C LEU A 76 -1.72 -0.18 -0.75
N TYR A 77 -1.80 -1.02 -1.78
CA TYR A 77 -2.70 -2.17 -1.82
C TYR A 77 -2.21 -3.22 -2.83
N VAL A 78 -2.68 -4.45 -2.65
CA VAL A 78 -2.50 -5.54 -3.60
C VAL A 78 -3.87 -5.99 -4.11
N GLU A 79 -4.03 -6.05 -5.42
CA GLU A 79 -5.19 -6.64 -6.09
C GLU A 79 -4.89 -8.10 -6.45
N ARG A 80 -5.78 -9.02 -6.09
CA ARG A 80 -5.79 -10.40 -6.58
C ARG A 80 -6.73 -10.49 -7.77
N TYR A 81 -6.26 -11.09 -8.86
CA TYR A 81 -7.07 -11.41 -10.03
C TYR A 81 -7.44 -12.89 -10.03
N THR A 82 -8.67 -13.19 -10.43
CA THR A 82 -9.24 -14.54 -10.41
C THR A 82 -9.95 -14.84 -11.72
N GLU A 83 -9.68 -16.00 -12.29
CA GLU A 83 -10.41 -16.55 -13.44
C GLU A 83 -10.94 -17.93 -13.08
N ASN A 84 -12.22 -18.19 -13.35
CA ASN A 84 -12.87 -19.48 -13.05
C ASN A 84 -12.74 -19.95 -11.59
N GLY A 85 -12.58 -19.02 -10.65
CA GLY A 85 -12.42 -19.32 -9.22
C GLY A 85 -10.98 -19.62 -8.79
N GLU A 86 -10.01 -19.53 -9.70
CA GLU A 86 -8.59 -19.71 -9.41
C GLU A 86 -7.84 -18.37 -9.52
N THR A 87 -6.93 -18.13 -8.58
CA THR A 87 -6.06 -16.95 -8.63
C THR A 87 -5.13 -17.05 -9.84
N VAL A 88 -5.13 -16.03 -10.69
CA VAL A 88 -4.27 -15.99 -11.89
C VAL A 88 -3.12 -15.00 -11.77
N ASP A 89 -3.28 -13.94 -10.96
CA ASP A 89 -2.23 -12.93 -10.80
C ASP A 89 -2.46 -12.06 -9.56
N PHE A 90 -1.41 -11.33 -9.18
CA PHE A 90 -1.46 -10.26 -8.20
C PHE A 90 -0.87 -8.98 -8.80
N ARG A 91 -1.49 -7.85 -8.49
CA ARG A 91 -0.99 -6.53 -8.85
C ARG A 91 -0.71 -5.72 -7.61
N THR A 92 0.55 -5.34 -7.42
CA THR A 92 0.96 -4.45 -6.33
C THR A 92 0.85 -3.01 -6.80
N VAL A 93 0.27 -2.14 -5.97
CA VAL A 93 0.16 -0.70 -6.24
C VAL A 93 0.64 0.09 -5.05
N LEU A 94 1.63 0.96 -5.27
CA LEU A 94 2.22 1.84 -4.26
C LEU A 94 2.22 3.30 -4.73
N TYR A 95 1.98 4.23 -3.80
CA TYR A 95 2.13 5.66 -4.03
C TYR A 95 3.29 6.24 -3.22
N THR A 96 4.12 7.06 -3.87
CA THR A 96 5.26 7.76 -3.26
C THR A 96 5.39 9.19 -3.78
N SER A 97 6.31 10.00 -3.24
CA SER A 97 6.55 11.37 -3.74
C SER A 97 7.26 11.34 -5.09
N LEU A 98 6.63 11.91 -6.12
CA LEU A 98 7.19 12.02 -7.47
C LEU A 98 8.46 12.87 -7.46
N ALA A 99 8.41 14.05 -6.86
CA ALA A 99 9.56 14.94 -6.83
C ALA A 99 10.73 14.35 -6.04
N ALA A 100 10.46 13.60 -4.95
CA ALA A 100 11.52 12.93 -4.20
C ALA A 100 12.13 11.76 -4.99
N LEU A 101 11.30 10.93 -5.63
CA LEU A 101 11.76 9.81 -6.45
C LEU A 101 12.62 10.30 -7.63
N MET A 102 12.20 11.37 -8.31
CA MET A 102 12.97 11.98 -9.40
C MET A 102 14.30 12.57 -8.91
N ARG A 103 14.33 13.17 -7.71
CA ARG A 103 15.58 13.66 -7.11
C ARG A 103 16.54 12.53 -6.74
N SER A 104 16.02 11.44 -6.17
CA SER A 104 16.83 10.31 -5.72
C SER A 104 17.44 9.55 -6.90
N THR A 105 16.66 9.34 -7.96
CA THR A 105 17.10 8.59 -9.14
C THR A 105 17.80 9.43 -10.21
N GLY A 106 17.56 10.75 -10.23
CA GLY A 106 17.97 11.64 -11.31
C GLY A 106 17.15 11.48 -12.61
N PHE A 107 16.13 10.62 -12.62
CA PHE A 107 15.27 10.40 -13.78
C PHE A 107 14.05 11.31 -13.79
N SER A 108 13.55 11.63 -14.99
CA SER A 108 12.19 12.11 -15.18
C SER A 108 11.18 10.97 -15.02
N LEU A 109 9.88 11.28 -14.97
CA LEU A 109 8.84 10.24 -14.96
C LEU A 109 8.96 9.30 -16.18
N ASP A 110 9.17 9.85 -17.38
CA ASP A 110 9.41 9.05 -18.58
C ASP A 110 10.73 8.26 -18.48
N GLY A 111 11.76 8.85 -17.88
CA GLY A 111 13.04 8.18 -17.64
C GLY A 111 12.90 6.98 -16.70
N LEU A 112 12.09 7.09 -15.65
CA LEU A 112 11.76 5.99 -14.73
C LEU A 112 11.07 4.84 -15.46
N ALA A 113 10.08 5.15 -16.30
CA ALA A 113 9.37 4.14 -17.09
C ALA A 113 10.28 3.48 -18.16
N MET A 114 11.22 4.23 -18.73
CA MET A 114 12.21 3.67 -19.65
C MET A 114 13.24 2.79 -18.95
N ALA A 115 13.66 3.15 -17.74
CA ALA A 115 14.63 2.40 -16.96
C ALA A 115 14.04 1.12 -16.34
N ASN A 116 12.74 1.13 -16.04
CA ASN A 116 12.04 0.02 -15.40
C ASN A 116 10.82 -0.41 -16.24
N PRO A 117 11.03 -1.10 -17.37
CA PRO A 117 9.98 -1.37 -18.35
C PRO A 117 8.88 -2.33 -17.86
N LEU A 118 9.11 -3.04 -16.74
CA LEU A 118 8.11 -3.92 -16.12
C LEU A 118 7.27 -3.20 -15.06
N LEU A 119 7.63 -1.95 -14.73
CA LEU A 119 6.89 -1.12 -13.80
C LEU A 119 6.11 -0.06 -14.56
N ARG A 120 4.89 0.20 -14.10
CA ARG A 120 4.09 1.32 -14.57
C ARG A 120 4.20 2.47 -13.59
N PHE A 121 4.60 3.63 -14.10
CA PHE A 121 4.57 4.89 -13.36
C PHE A 121 3.46 5.79 -13.87
N LYS A 122 2.67 6.37 -12.97
CA LYS A 122 1.65 7.36 -13.32
C LYS A 122 1.57 8.44 -12.25
N GLN A 123 1.76 9.70 -12.62
CA GLN A 123 1.47 10.81 -11.69
C GLN A 123 -0.01 10.77 -11.29
N THR A 124 -0.27 10.84 -9.99
CA THR A 124 -1.64 10.79 -9.49
C THR A 124 -2.37 12.11 -9.69
N GLU A 125 -3.67 12.02 -9.94
CA GLU A 125 -4.57 13.16 -10.05
C GLU A 125 -5.28 13.45 -8.71
N PHE A 126 -4.99 12.68 -7.66
CA PHE A 126 -5.59 12.91 -6.35
C PHE A 126 -5.18 14.27 -5.78
N ALA A 127 -6.18 15.10 -5.52
CA ALA A 127 -5.98 16.43 -4.94
C ALA A 127 -5.26 16.38 -3.58
N SER A 128 -5.43 15.29 -2.82
CA SER A 128 -4.74 15.07 -1.54
C SER A 128 -3.22 15.01 -1.67
N ALA A 129 -2.69 14.61 -2.82
CA ALA A 129 -1.25 14.55 -3.08
C ALA A 129 -0.65 15.91 -3.47
N ASP A 130 -1.47 16.96 -3.66
CA ASP A 130 -1.09 18.29 -4.15
C ASP A 130 -0.11 18.23 -5.36
N GLY A 131 -0.38 17.34 -6.30
CA GLY A 131 0.40 17.18 -7.53
C GLY A 131 1.74 16.46 -7.39
N ASP A 132 2.11 15.96 -6.20
CA ASP A 132 3.42 15.32 -5.96
C ASP A 132 3.34 13.81 -5.71
N GLY A 133 2.20 13.17 -6.01
CA GLY A 133 2.10 11.71 -5.91
C GLY A 133 2.42 11.03 -7.23
N VAL A 134 3.16 9.93 -7.19
CA VAL A 134 3.29 8.98 -8.30
C VAL A 134 2.83 7.61 -7.84
N LEU A 135 1.98 6.99 -8.65
CA LEU A 135 1.63 5.59 -8.56
C LEU A 135 2.71 4.76 -9.26
N ILE A 136 3.12 3.67 -8.62
CA ILE A 136 3.97 2.62 -9.15
C ILE A 136 3.15 1.33 -9.06
N ASP A 137 2.96 0.64 -10.18
CA ASP A 137 2.31 -0.66 -10.18
C ASP A 137 2.98 -1.68 -11.09
N TRP A 138 2.83 -2.95 -10.74
CA TRP A 138 3.38 -4.10 -11.46
C TRP A 138 2.57 -5.36 -11.17
N PHE A 139 2.65 -6.34 -12.07
CA PHE A 139 2.00 -7.64 -11.94
C PHE A 139 3.02 -8.72 -11.54
N LEU A 140 2.63 -9.61 -10.63
CA LEU A 140 3.49 -10.71 -10.18
C LEU A 140 3.86 -11.66 -11.32
N SER A 141 3.00 -11.79 -12.33
CA SER A 141 3.27 -12.59 -13.53
C SER A 141 4.35 -12.03 -14.44
N ASP A 142 4.72 -10.75 -14.31
CA ASP A 142 5.80 -10.12 -15.07
C ASP A 142 7.17 -10.50 -14.44
N GLU A 143 7.81 -11.54 -14.98
CA GLU A 143 9.10 -12.04 -14.48
C GLU A 143 10.18 -10.94 -14.39
N GLY A 144 10.70 -10.69 -13.18
CA GLY A 144 11.70 -9.65 -12.88
C GLY A 144 11.12 -8.27 -12.57
N ALA A 145 9.80 -8.12 -12.50
CA ALA A 145 9.17 -6.87 -12.08
C ALA A 145 9.38 -6.57 -10.59
N ASP A 146 9.40 -7.61 -9.75
CA ASP A 146 9.74 -7.53 -8.34
C ASP A 146 11.17 -7.02 -8.14
N ASP A 147 12.15 -7.57 -8.87
CA ASP A 147 13.53 -7.10 -8.84
C ASP A 147 13.61 -5.59 -9.17
N GLN A 148 12.97 -5.14 -10.25
CA GLN A 148 12.93 -3.71 -10.60
C GLN A 148 12.26 -2.88 -9.51
N PHE A 149 11.18 -3.38 -8.92
CA PHE A 149 10.44 -2.66 -7.87
C PHE A 149 11.28 -2.49 -6.60
N PHE A 150 11.96 -3.55 -6.15
CA PHE A 150 12.79 -3.52 -4.95
C PHE A 150 14.13 -2.79 -5.15
N GLU A 151 14.58 -2.58 -6.39
CA GLU A 151 15.74 -1.73 -6.70
C GLU A 151 15.41 -0.22 -6.67
N LEU A 152 14.13 0.17 -6.70
CA LEU A 152 13.74 1.57 -6.55
C LEU A 152 14.08 2.07 -5.13
N PRO A 153 14.47 3.35 -4.96
CA PRO A 153 14.79 3.92 -3.66
C PRO A 153 13.50 4.25 -2.86
N LEU A 154 12.72 3.22 -2.53
CA LEU A 154 11.45 3.30 -1.80
C LEU A 154 11.71 3.26 -0.29
N ASP A 155 12.44 4.27 0.20
CA ASP A 155 12.84 4.45 1.60
C ASP A 155 12.23 5.74 2.21
N GLU A 156 12.67 6.14 3.40
CA GLU A 156 12.17 7.35 4.05
C GLU A 156 12.35 8.62 3.21
N THR A 157 13.31 8.66 2.28
CA THR A 157 13.58 9.86 1.48
C THR A 157 12.57 10.06 0.35
N THR A 158 11.88 8.99 -0.08
CA THR A 158 10.86 9.06 -1.14
C THR A 158 9.44 8.86 -0.62
N ILE A 159 9.23 7.95 0.35
CA ILE A 159 7.91 7.65 0.91
C ILE A 159 7.44 8.74 1.89
N ARG A 160 8.29 9.12 2.85
CA ARG A 160 7.93 10.07 3.92
C ARG A 160 7.41 11.41 3.42
N PRO A 161 7.98 12.05 2.37
CA PRO A 161 7.48 13.34 1.91
C PRO A 161 6.01 13.32 1.46
N LEU A 162 5.54 12.20 0.90
CA LEU A 162 4.12 12.05 0.57
C LEU A 162 3.31 11.75 1.84
N ALA A 163 3.80 10.87 2.71
CA ALA A 163 3.13 10.53 3.96
C ALA A 163 2.89 11.76 4.85
N GLU A 164 3.92 12.56 5.14
CA GLU A 164 3.82 13.79 5.94
C GLU A 164 2.80 14.78 5.35
N ARG A 165 2.79 14.91 4.02
CA ARG A 165 1.81 15.75 3.32
C ARG A 165 0.39 15.26 3.57
N LEU A 166 0.16 13.96 3.46
CA LEU A 166 -1.15 13.35 3.65
C LEU A 166 -1.60 13.45 5.11
N VAL A 167 -0.72 13.23 6.08
CA VAL A 167 -0.98 13.46 7.52
C VAL A 167 -1.35 14.92 7.77
N GLY A 168 -0.66 15.86 7.13
CA GLY A 168 -0.97 17.29 7.21
C GLY A 168 -2.36 17.68 6.68
N LYS A 169 -3.02 16.81 5.90
CA LYS A 169 -4.43 16.99 5.48
C LYS A 169 -5.44 16.54 6.54
N GLY A 170 -4.96 15.92 7.62
CA GLY A 170 -5.76 15.40 8.72
C GLY A 170 -6.28 13.98 8.47
N ARG A 171 -7.04 13.51 9.46
CA ARG A 171 -7.58 12.15 9.51
C ARG A 171 -8.47 11.84 8.30
N GLY A 172 -8.20 10.71 7.65
CA GLY A 172 -8.99 10.21 6.54
C GLY A 172 -10.35 9.63 6.93
N PRO A 173 -11.21 9.34 5.94
CA PRO A 173 -12.53 8.77 6.15
C PRO A 173 -12.51 7.25 6.42
N TYR A 174 -11.35 6.66 6.75
CA TYR A 174 -11.15 5.21 6.71
C TYR A 174 -11.20 4.51 8.08
N ALA A 175 -11.40 5.27 9.15
CA ALA A 175 -11.35 4.74 10.52
C ALA A 175 -12.32 3.58 10.77
N GLN A 176 -13.52 3.61 10.16
CA GLN A 176 -14.50 2.53 10.28
C GLN A 176 -14.09 1.22 9.59
N TYR A 177 -13.12 1.27 8.67
CA TYR A 177 -12.59 0.11 7.96
C TYR A 177 -11.29 -0.42 8.58
N HIS A 178 -10.82 0.19 9.66
CA HIS A 178 -9.54 -0.15 10.24
C HIS A 178 -9.57 -1.50 10.97
N ASN A 179 -8.71 -2.42 10.53
CA ASN A 179 -8.57 -3.74 11.09
C ASN A 179 -7.44 -3.76 12.14
N ARG A 180 -7.82 -3.65 13.41
CA ARG A 180 -6.87 -3.60 14.54
C ARG A 180 -6.01 -4.85 14.66
N SER A 181 -6.60 -6.03 14.44
CA SER A 181 -5.86 -7.30 14.55
C SER A 181 -4.80 -7.43 13.46
N PHE A 182 -5.10 -6.96 12.25
CA PHE A 182 -4.12 -6.92 11.18
C PHE A 182 -3.04 -5.85 11.44
N ALA A 183 -3.45 -4.65 11.86
CA ALA A 183 -2.52 -3.57 12.21
C ALA A 183 -1.54 -3.99 13.32
N GLN A 184 -2.04 -4.57 14.41
CA GLN A 184 -1.22 -5.10 15.49
C GLN A 184 -0.23 -6.15 14.99
N HIS A 185 -0.68 -7.07 14.14
CA HIS A 185 0.20 -8.11 13.59
C HIS A 185 1.36 -7.53 12.77
N VAL A 186 1.10 -6.50 11.97
CA VAL A 186 2.15 -5.80 11.22
C VAL A 186 3.10 -5.08 12.17
N LEU A 187 2.59 -4.34 13.16
CA LEU A 187 3.41 -3.63 14.13
C LEU A 187 4.27 -4.58 14.98
N ASP A 188 3.75 -5.75 15.33
CA ASP A 188 4.50 -6.79 16.04
C ASP A 188 5.66 -7.31 15.16
N ALA A 189 5.40 -7.62 13.89
CA ALA A 189 6.43 -8.07 12.95
C ALA A 189 7.56 -7.04 12.79
N MET A 190 7.21 -5.74 12.73
CA MET A 190 8.20 -4.66 12.65
C MET A 190 9.12 -4.57 13.88
N ASN A 191 8.65 -5.00 15.05
CA ASN A 191 9.45 -5.00 16.28
C ASN A 191 10.36 -6.24 16.39
N ASP A 192 9.96 -7.36 15.78
CA ASP A 192 10.75 -8.59 15.79
C ASP A 192 11.95 -8.55 14.83
N ASP A 193 11.89 -7.69 13.80
CA ASP A 193 12.94 -7.46 12.81
C ASP A 193 13.95 -6.34 13.17
N ALA A 194 13.76 -5.66 14.30
CA ALA A 194 14.57 -4.52 14.77
C ALA A 194 15.68 -4.92 15.78
#